data_AF-A0A0P7HDW2-F1
#
_entry.id   AF-A0A0P7HDW2-F1
#
_cell.length_a   1.000
_cell.length_b   1.000
_cell.length_c   1.000
_cell.angle_alpha   90.00
_cell.angle_beta   90.00
_cell.angle_gamma   90.00
#
_symmetry.space_group_name_H-M   'P 1'
#
loop_
_entity.id
_entity.type
_entity.pdbx_description
1 polymer ?
#
loop_
_entity_poly.entity_id
_entity_poly.type
_entity_poly.pdbx_seq_one_letter_code
_entity_poly.pdbx_strand_id
1 'polypeptide(L)'
;MTSAVLAALTAKKAAAQPEPVWTRTRRHGPDSLAFDFKAGGSSFTLELVETGSGVALSVTAPTDEARRILRNALVGRFALVCSGGERHVLERRVKDSSPSALLASAAGWIGHVSRLVNDMLGAVRPGGDVPPEFLNLLWWDERPNFGDAAGPWLAARLSGLTPVNGRGRQLGSPPLASVGSIAGWLEQDGSRIWGSGLMGPLGAESLERLRGLRDIRVHAVRGRHTREELMGKAGWEVPEVFGDPALLLPQFLPAGQFLPAEQFSAADRHSSPPVAVVPHLDHRSVLAHLAGPGVQLVDVREGVEAVVAQIAGAQVCISSSLHGIIVAQAYGVPWVWLRISDLLISGDTFKFEDFFTTLEAAAVSACNLPARSLTQPLLTEIAARASLPETTVDVGLVLESFPFRRACSGAGQFTG
;
A
#
# COMPACT_ATOMS: atom_id res chain seq x y z
N MET A 1 -23.84 16.55 22.67
CA MET A 1 -24.39 15.26 22.17
C MET A 1 -23.37 14.12 22.27
N THR A 2 -22.06 14.43 22.23
CA THR A 2 -20.85 13.60 22.43
C THR A 2 -20.77 12.69 23.66
N SER A 3 -21.75 12.74 24.57
CA SER A 3 -21.78 11.94 25.80
C SER A 3 -22.93 10.93 25.81
N ALA A 4 -24.05 11.18 25.11
CA ALA A 4 -25.27 10.40 25.29
C ALA A 4 -25.20 9.02 24.63
N VAL A 5 -24.66 8.91 23.41
CA VAL A 5 -24.51 7.61 22.72
C VAL A 5 -23.48 6.75 23.44
N LEU A 6 -22.30 7.31 23.76
CA LEU A 6 -21.25 6.59 24.49
C LEU A 6 -21.65 6.24 25.94
N ALA A 7 -22.36 7.13 26.65
CA ALA A 7 -22.92 6.82 27.96
C ALA A 7 -24.02 5.76 27.87
N ALA A 8 -24.89 5.82 26.87
CA ALA A 8 -25.92 4.81 26.63
C ALA A 8 -25.33 3.44 26.24
N LEU A 9 -24.23 3.42 25.47
CA LEU A 9 -23.46 2.21 25.15
C LEU A 9 -22.83 1.60 26.41
N THR A 10 -22.23 2.44 27.24
CA THR A 10 -21.63 2.02 28.53
C THR A 10 -22.70 1.45 29.47
N ALA A 11 -23.87 2.10 29.55
CA ALA A 11 -24.99 1.66 30.37
C ALA A 11 -25.67 0.39 29.83
N LYS A 12 -25.87 0.26 28.51
CA LYS A 12 -26.46 -0.95 27.88
C LYS A 12 -25.56 -2.17 27.98
N LYS A 13 -24.23 -2.01 27.99
CA LYS A 13 -23.31 -3.12 28.23
C LYS A 13 -23.56 -3.78 29.59
N ALA A 14 -23.84 -3.00 30.64
CA ALA A 14 -24.13 -3.55 31.96
C ALA A 14 -25.41 -4.42 31.98
N ALA A 15 -26.28 -4.30 30.96
CA ALA A 15 -27.58 -4.94 30.90
C ALA A 15 -27.68 -6.13 29.92
N ALA A 16 -26.65 -6.43 29.12
CA ALA A 16 -26.72 -7.45 28.06
C ALA A 16 -25.68 -8.59 28.23
N GLN A 17 -26.15 -9.84 28.18
CA GLN A 17 -25.40 -11.07 27.84
C GLN A 17 -26.16 -11.80 26.72
N PRO A 18 -25.48 -12.39 25.70
CA PRO A 18 -24.50 -13.46 25.88
C PRO A 18 -23.16 -13.30 25.14
N GLU A 19 -22.19 -14.12 25.57
CA GLU A 19 -20.81 -14.36 25.10
C GLU A 19 -20.01 -13.15 24.60
N PRO A 20 -19.08 -12.60 25.40
CA PRO A 20 -18.44 -11.38 25.00
C PRO A 20 -17.37 -11.71 23.94
N VAL A 21 -17.73 -11.44 22.69
CA VAL A 21 -16.86 -11.49 21.49
C VAL A 21 -15.56 -10.66 21.70
N TRP A 22 -15.54 -9.79 22.72
CA TRP A 22 -14.40 -9.03 23.21
C TRP A 22 -14.16 -9.27 24.70
N THR A 23 -12.91 -9.23 25.15
CA THR A 23 -12.52 -9.47 26.55
C THR A 23 -12.73 -8.26 27.45
N ARG A 24 -12.62 -7.05 26.90
CA ARG A 24 -12.69 -5.81 27.68
C ARG A 24 -13.33 -4.70 26.87
N THR A 25 -14.04 -3.80 27.57
CA THR A 25 -14.47 -2.52 26.97
C THR A 25 -13.90 -1.40 27.82
N ARG A 26 -13.38 -0.37 27.18
CA ARG A 26 -12.80 0.80 27.86
C ARG A 26 -13.06 2.06 27.06
N ARG A 27 -13.16 3.18 27.76
CA ARG A 27 -13.15 4.50 27.11
C ARG A 27 -11.72 4.81 26.71
N HIS A 28 -11.48 5.09 25.43
CA HIS A 28 -10.14 5.42 24.91
C HIS A 28 -9.94 6.95 24.86
N GLY A 29 -11.01 7.72 24.69
CA GLY A 29 -11.02 9.18 24.68
C GLY A 29 -12.42 9.75 24.96
N PRO A 30 -12.59 11.09 24.92
CA PRO A 30 -13.89 11.72 25.14
C PRO A 30 -14.95 11.18 24.16
N ASP A 31 -14.54 10.95 22.90
CA ASP A 31 -15.39 10.59 21.77
C ASP A 31 -15.16 9.16 21.25
N SER A 32 -14.53 8.28 22.06
CA SER A 32 -14.22 6.91 21.61
C SER A 32 -14.41 5.81 22.65
N LEU A 33 -14.93 4.68 22.17
CA LEU A 33 -15.11 3.43 22.92
C LEU A 33 -14.28 2.32 22.26
N ALA A 34 -13.51 1.62 23.07
CA ALA A 34 -12.63 0.54 22.62
C ALA A 34 -13.11 -0.81 23.15
N PHE A 35 -13.06 -1.83 22.30
CA PHE A 35 -13.40 -3.21 22.58
C PHE A 35 -12.17 -4.08 22.30
N ASP A 36 -11.53 -4.59 23.35
CA ASP A 36 -10.32 -5.40 23.23
C ASP A 36 -10.72 -6.87 22.99
N PHE A 37 -10.14 -7.53 21.98
CA PHE A 37 -10.44 -8.92 21.65
C PHE A 37 -9.16 -9.69 21.28
N LYS A 38 -9.27 -11.02 21.14
CA LYS A 38 -8.15 -11.89 20.76
C LYS A 38 -8.49 -12.68 19.50
N ALA A 39 -7.53 -12.80 18.60
CA ALA A 39 -7.59 -13.70 17.44
C ALA A 39 -6.17 -14.11 17.06
N GLY A 40 -5.98 -15.35 16.57
CA GLY A 40 -4.66 -15.80 16.11
C GLY A 40 -3.54 -15.71 17.15
N GLY A 41 -3.85 -15.85 18.44
CA GLY A 41 -2.90 -15.67 19.55
C GLY A 41 -2.51 -14.23 19.87
N SER A 42 -3.00 -13.24 19.10
CA SER A 42 -2.72 -11.81 19.27
C SER A 42 -3.89 -11.05 19.88
N SER A 43 -3.60 -9.86 20.42
CA SER A 43 -4.61 -8.95 20.98
C SER A 43 -4.86 -7.78 20.03
N PHE A 44 -6.13 -7.41 19.87
CA PHE A 44 -6.59 -6.34 18.99
C PHE A 44 -7.58 -5.45 19.72
N THR A 45 -7.78 -4.24 19.20
CA THR A 45 -8.76 -3.29 19.71
C THR A 45 -9.64 -2.82 18.57
N LEU A 46 -10.95 -3.04 18.69
CA LEU A 46 -11.93 -2.36 17.85
C LEU A 46 -12.27 -1.02 18.50
N GLU A 47 -12.11 0.06 17.77
CA GLU A 47 -12.38 1.42 18.21
C GLU A 47 -13.60 1.98 17.48
N LEU A 48 -14.59 2.38 18.27
CA LEU A 48 -15.73 3.18 17.84
C LEU A 48 -15.42 4.64 18.15
N VAL A 49 -15.31 5.46 17.10
CA VAL A 49 -14.96 6.87 17.21
C VAL A 49 -16.11 7.71 16.64
N GLU A 50 -16.62 8.64 17.44
CA GLU A 50 -17.56 9.66 16.94
C GLU A 50 -16.79 10.66 16.07
N THR A 51 -17.37 10.98 14.92
CA THR A 51 -16.85 11.91 13.93
C THR A 51 -17.88 13.00 13.71
N GLY A 52 -17.48 14.15 13.14
CA GLY A 52 -18.42 15.26 12.89
C GLY A 52 -19.67 14.85 12.08
N SER A 53 -19.53 13.85 11.21
CA SER A 53 -20.58 13.34 10.32
C SER A 53 -21.26 12.03 10.78
N GLY A 54 -20.84 11.44 11.91
CA GLY A 54 -21.42 10.17 12.40
C GLY A 54 -20.43 9.34 13.21
N VAL A 55 -20.33 8.04 12.95
CA VAL A 55 -19.47 7.12 13.72
C VAL A 55 -18.59 6.32 12.77
N ALA A 56 -17.32 6.13 13.13
CA ALA A 56 -16.40 5.23 12.43
C ALA A 56 -16.01 4.06 13.33
N LEU A 57 -16.00 2.85 12.78
CA LEU A 57 -15.42 1.67 13.40
C LEU A 57 -14.07 1.39 12.75
N SER A 58 -13.04 1.26 13.57
CA SER A 58 -11.70 0.90 13.13
C SER A 58 -11.13 -0.22 13.98
N VAL A 59 -10.15 -0.96 13.46
CA VAL A 59 -9.39 -1.93 14.24
C VAL A 59 -7.92 -1.55 14.28
N THR A 60 -7.31 -1.68 15.45
CA THR A 60 -5.90 -1.44 15.70
C THR A 60 -5.32 -2.55 16.57
N ALA A 61 -3.99 -2.54 16.75
CA ALA A 61 -3.27 -3.49 17.57
C ALA A 61 -2.18 -2.79 18.41
N PRO A 62 -1.93 -3.27 19.64
CA PRO A 62 -1.01 -2.61 20.57
C PRO A 62 0.47 -2.81 20.19
N THR A 63 0.82 -3.96 19.59
CA THR A 63 2.21 -4.33 19.25
C THR A 63 2.46 -4.25 17.75
N ASP A 64 3.73 -4.07 17.36
CA ASP A 64 4.12 -4.04 15.94
C ASP A 64 3.84 -5.36 15.23
N GLU A 65 4.05 -6.49 15.90
CA GLU A 65 3.73 -7.82 15.38
C GLU A 65 2.23 -7.97 15.08
N ALA A 66 1.37 -7.60 16.03
CA ALA A 66 -0.08 -7.68 15.82
C ALA A 66 -0.57 -6.66 14.77
N ARG A 67 0.06 -5.48 14.67
CA ARG A 67 -0.19 -4.53 13.57
C ARG A 67 0.18 -5.13 12.22
N ARG A 68 1.33 -5.78 12.11
CA ARG A 68 1.76 -6.52 10.91
C ARG A 68 0.77 -7.62 10.54
N ILE A 69 0.24 -8.37 11.51
CA ILE A 69 -0.82 -9.37 11.28
C ILE A 69 -2.08 -8.70 10.69
N LEU A 70 -2.53 -7.58 11.26
CA LEU A 70 -3.68 -6.85 10.71
C LEU A 70 -3.42 -6.36 9.28
N ARG A 71 -2.27 -5.74 9.02
CA ARG A 71 -1.92 -5.27 7.66
C ARG A 71 -2.01 -6.40 6.64
N ASN A 72 -1.46 -7.56 6.95
CA ASN A 72 -1.50 -8.72 6.05
C ASN A 72 -2.91 -9.30 5.90
N ALA A 73 -3.70 -9.40 6.97
CA ALA A 73 -5.06 -9.94 6.92
C ALA A 73 -6.06 -9.01 6.20
N LEU A 74 -5.80 -7.70 6.18
CA LEU A 74 -6.75 -6.67 5.72
C LEU A 74 -6.29 -5.92 4.46
N VAL A 75 -5.09 -6.22 3.94
CA VAL A 75 -4.53 -5.57 2.75
C VAL A 75 -5.50 -5.62 1.56
N GLY A 76 -5.74 -4.47 0.94
CA GLY A 76 -6.64 -4.33 -0.22
C GLY A 76 -8.13 -4.54 0.05
N ARG A 77 -8.52 -4.78 1.31
CA ARG A 77 -9.91 -4.95 1.76
C ARG A 77 -10.42 -3.76 2.57
N PHE A 78 -9.56 -3.19 3.41
CA PHE A 78 -9.92 -2.08 4.29
C PHE A 78 -8.89 -0.97 4.21
N ALA A 79 -9.36 0.28 4.28
CA ALA A 79 -8.48 1.44 4.24
C ALA A 79 -7.59 1.50 5.49
N LEU A 80 -6.28 1.49 5.28
CA LEU A 80 -5.29 1.73 6.33
C LEU A 80 -5.13 3.23 6.56
N VAL A 81 -5.24 3.65 7.82
CA VAL A 81 -4.99 5.02 8.26
C VAL A 81 -3.87 5.03 9.28
N CYS A 82 -2.89 5.93 9.12
CA CYS A 82 -1.74 6.05 10.03
C CYS A 82 -1.69 7.39 10.78
N SER A 83 -2.39 8.41 10.30
CA SER A 83 -2.59 9.66 11.03
C SER A 83 -3.27 9.42 12.38
N GLY A 84 -2.61 9.79 13.48
CA GLY A 84 -3.09 9.54 14.84
C GLY A 84 -2.95 8.08 15.33
N GLY A 85 -2.27 7.22 14.57
CA GLY A 85 -2.04 5.81 14.90
C GLY A 85 -2.53 4.86 13.81
N GLU A 86 -1.84 3.73 13.66
CA GLU A 86 -2.13 2.71 12.64
C GLU A 86 -3.44 1.97 12.95
N ARG A 87 -4.43 2.12 12.07
CA ARG A 87 -5.74 1.46 12.17
C ARG A 87 -6.34 1.18 10.80
N HIS A 88 -7.15 0.14 10.71
CA HIS A 88 -7.94 -0.14 9.50
C HIS A 88 -9.37 0.32 9.73
N VAL A 89 -9.90 1.13 8.81
CA VAL A 89 -11.29 1.61 8.86
C VAL A 89 -12.18 0.50 8.31
N LEU A 90 -13.06 -0.02 9.16
CA LEU A 90 -13.96 -1.13 8.84
C LEU A 90 -15.30 -0.64 8.33
N GLU A 91 -15.81 0.44 8.93
CA GLU A 91 -17.14 0.97 8.63
C GLU A 91 -17.23 2.46 8.98
N ARG A 92 -18.02 3.21 8.21
CA ARG A 92 -18.47 4.57 8.54
C ARG A 92 -20.00 4.62 8.47
N ARG A 93 -20.63 5.15 9.51
CA ARG A 93 -22.09 5.31 9.62
C ARG A 93 -22.48 6.76 9.85
N VAL A 94 -23.65 7.14 9.35
CA VAL A 94 -24.29 8.43 9.63
C VAL A 94 -24.90 8.42 11.05
N LYS A 95 -25.11 9.62 11.60
CA LYS A 95 -25.43 9.91 13.01
C LYS A 95 -26.66 9.19 13.61
N ASP A 96 -27.58 8.69 12.81
CA ASP A 96 -28.87 8.12 13.27
C ASP A 96 -28.81 6.67 13.79
N SER A 97 -27.61 6.16 14.10
CA SER A 97 -27.45 4.78 14.59
C SER A 97 -27.77 4.67 16.08
N SER A 98 -28.73 3.82 16.45
CA SER A 98 -29.01 3.53 17.87
C SER A 98 -27.81 2.86 18.56
N PRO A 99 -27.61 3.07 19.88
CA PRO A 99 -26.54 2.39 20.63
C PRO A 99 -26.54 0.86 20.48
N SER A 100 -27.71 0.23 20.45
CA SER A 100 -27.81 -1.23 20.26
C SER A 100 -27.31 -1.67 18.89
N ALA A 101 -27.62 -0.90 17.83
CA ALA A 101 -27.16 -1.19 16.48
C ALA A 101 -25.64 -1.03 16.33
N LEU A 102 -25.04 -0.08 17.05
CA LEU A 102 -23.59 0.12 17.09
C LEU A 102 -22.88 -1.03 17.82
N LEU A 103 -23.41 -1.52 18.96
CA LEU A 103 -22.85 -2.68 19.66
C LEU A 103 -22.95 -3.97 18.82
N ALA A 104 -24.09 -4.17 18.14
CA ALA A 104 -24.26 -5.31 17.25
C ALA A 104 -23.26 -5.24 16.08
N SER A 105 -23.04 -4.05 15.50
CA SER A 105 -22.01 -3.87 14.46
C SER A 105 -20.62 -4.18 14.98
N ALA A 106 -20.27 -3.64 16.16
CA ALA A 106 -18.98 -3.91 16.80
C ALA A 106 -18.74 -5.41 17.00
N ALA A 107 -19.75 -6.14 17.50
CA ALA A 107 -19.68 -7.61 17.65
C ALA A 107 -19.47 -8.32 16.31
N GLY A 108 -20.22 -7.94 15.29
CA GLY A 108 -20.11 -8.49 13.94
C GLY A 108 -18.72 -8.27 13.34
N TRP A 109 -18.18 -7.05 13.46
CA TRP A 109 -16.85 -6.71 12.98
C TRP A 109 -15.75 -7.46 13.72
N ILE A 110 -15.83 -7.60 15.03
CA ILE A 110 -14.84 -8.37 15.79
C ILE A 110 -14.85 -9.83 15.33
N GLY A 111 -16.03 -10.44 15.16
CA GLY A 111 -16.14 -11.79 14.63
C GLY A 111 -15.58 -11.91 13.20
N HIS A 112 -15.83 -10.92 12.34
CA HIS A 112 -15.32 -10.90 10.97
C HIS A 112 -13.80 -10.76 10.92
N VAL A 113 -13.22 -9.77 11.59
CA VAL A 113 -11.76 -9.57 11.66
C VAL A 113 -11.07 -10.78 12.28
N SER A 114 -11.65 -11.39 13.32
CA SER A 114 -11.08 -12.59 13.93
C SER A 114 -11.00 -13.76 12.96
N ARG A 115 -12.01 -13.95 12.10
CA ARG A 115 -11.96 -14.95 11.03
C ARG A 115 -10.85 -14.62 10.03
N LEU A 116 -10.81 -13.38 9.51
CA LEU A 116 -9.78 -12.97 8.55
C LEU A 116 -8.35 -13.19 9.07
N VAL A 117 -8.10 -12.85 10.34
CA VAL A 117 -6.80 -13.06 10.98
C VAL A 117 -6.48 -14.55 11.08
N ASN A 118 -7.42 -15.37 11.56
CA ASN A 118 -7.20 -16.82 11.72
C ASN A 118 -7.00 -17.52 10.37
N ASP A 119 -7.79 -17.16 9.36
CA ASP A 119 -7.70 -17.73 8.01
C ASP A 119 -6.34 -17.39 7.39
N MET A 120 -5.93 -16.12 7.47
CA MET A 120 -4.61 -15.68 6.99
C MET A 120 -3.47 -16.42 7.70
N LEU A 121 -3.49 -16.50 9.04
CA LEU A 121 -2.47 -17.21 9.80
C LEU A 121 -2.46 -18.72 9.50
N GLY A 122 -3.62 -19.29 9.20
CA GLY A 122 -3.77 -20.66 8.73
C GLY A 122 -3.07 -20.89 7.39
N ALA A 123 -3.22 -19.95 6.45
CA ALA A 123 -2.65 -20.01 5.10
C ALA A 123 -1.14 -19.72 5.03
N VAL A 124 -0.54 -19.13 6.07
CA VAL A 124 0.91 -18.81 6.11
C VAL A 124 1.70 -19.67 7.12
N ARG A 125 1.21 -20.86 7.44
CA ARG A 125 1.98 -21.83 8.24
C ARG A 125 3.25 -22.22 7.47
N PRO A 126 4.45 -22.12 8.09
CA PRO A 126 5.69 -22.51 7.41
C PRO A 126 5.63 -23.94 6.85
N GLY A 127 5.98 -24.11 5.58
CA GLY A 127 5.88 -25.40 4.87
C GLY A 127 4.45 -25.93 4.67
N GLY A 128 3.42 -25.18 5.06
CA GLY A 128 2.02 -25.58 4.92
C GLY A 128 1.46 -25.30 3.52
N ASP A 129 0.46 -26.08 3.13
CA ASP A 129 -0.28 -25.86 1.89
C ASP A 129 -1.04 -24.52 1.94
N VAL A 130 -1.01 -23.80 0.81
CA VAL A 130 -1.78 -22.56 0.63
C VAL A 130 -3.15 -22.94 0.07
N PRO A 131 -4.26 -22.63 0.77
CA PRO A 131 -5.59 -22.98 0.27
C PRO A 131 -5.91 -22.27 -1.06
N PRO A 132 -6.76 -22.85 -1.94
CA PRO A 132 -6.96 -22.39 -3.31
C PRO A 132 -7.57 -20.99 -3.43
N GLU A 133 -8.23 -20.49 -2.38
CA GLU A 133 -8.76 -19.13 -2.29
C GLU A 133 -7.70 -18.07 -1.98
N PHE A 134 -6.45 -18.49 -1.69
CA PHE A 134 -5.32 -17.63 -1.42
C PHE A 134 -4.31 -17.61 -2.55
N LEU A 135 -3.56 -16.52 -2.63
CA LEU A 135 -2.46 -16.33 -3.58
C LEU A 135 -1.19 -15.98 -2.80
N ASN A 136 -0.18 -16.85 -2.90
CA ASN A 136 1.12 -16.60 -2.28
C ASN A 136 1.89 -15.52 -3.06
N LEU A 137 2.21 -14.42 -2.41
CA LEU A 137 3.07 -13.35 -2.93
C LEU A 137 4.25 -13.09 -1.99
N LEU A 138 5.19 -12.29 -2.46
CA LEU A 138 6.19 -11.64 -1.62
C LEU A 138 5.93 -10.14 -1.59
N TRP A 139 6.00 -9.55 -0.40
CA TRP A 139 6.10 -8.10 -0.22
C TRP A 139 6.76 -7.76 1.12
N TRP A 140 7.23 -6.52 1.25
CA TRP A 140 7.76 -6.00 2.50
C TRP A 140 6.64 -5.48 3.39
N ASP A 141 6.60 -5.90 4.64
CA ASP A 141 5.46 -5.66 5.54
C ASP A 141 5.89 -5.29 6.96
N GLU A 142 7.15 -4.91 7.17
CA GLU A 142 7.66 -4.55 8.51
C GLU A 142 7.09 -3.22 9.01
N ARG A 143 7.00 -2.20 8.13
CA ARG A 143 6.30 -0.94 8.39
C ARG A 143 5.23 -0.73 7.33
N PRO A 144 4.14 0.01 7.65
CA PRO A 144 3.15 0.37 6.63
C PRO A 144 3.80 1.18 5.50
N ASN A 145 3.59 0.76 4.26
CA ASN A 145 4.04 1.44 3.04
C ASN A 145 3.07 1.13 1.90
N PHE A 146 2.50 2.15 1.28
CA PHE A 146 1.54 1.97 0.19
C PHE A 146 2.14 1.27 -1.03
N GLY A 147 3.42 1.51 -1.32
CA GLY A 147 4.12 0.90 -2.45
C GLY A 147 4.25 -0.61 -2.28
N ASP A 148 4.65 -1.05 -1.08
CA ASP A 148 4.72 -2.48 -0.78
C ASP A 148 3.31 -3.13 -0.69
N ALA A 149 2.29 -2.36 -0.30
CA ALA A 149 0.90 -2.82 -0.30
C ALA A 149 0.25 -2.86 -1.71
N ALA A 150 0.79 -2.13 -2.69
CA ALA A 150 0.19 -2.06 -4.04
C ALA A 150 0.24 -3.39 -4.78
N GLY A 151 1.29 -4.19 -4.59
CA GLY A 151 1.40 -5.55 -5.13
C GLY A 151 0.25 -6.47 -4.72
N PRO A 152 0.08 -6.77 -3.41
CA PRO A 152 -1.05 -7.57 -2.93
C PRO A 152 -2.41 -6.94 -3.24
N TRP A 153 -2.51 -5.60 -3.22
CA TRP A 153 -3.75 -4.89 -3.58
C TRP A 153 -4.19 -5.15 -5.04
N LEU A 154 -3.26 -5.06 -6.00
CA LEU A 154 -3.50 -5.31 -7.41
C LEU A 154 -3.76 -6.79 -7.69
N ALA A 155 -2.92 -7.67 -7.13
CA ALA A 155 -3.04 -9.10 -7.33
C ALA A 155 -4.41 -9.64 -6.85
N ALA A 156 -4.92 -9.11 -5.73
CA ALA A 156 -6.26 -9.45 -5.24
C ALA A 156 -7.37 -9.10 -6.24
N ARG A 157 -7.27 -7.95 -6.92
CA ARG A 157 -8.29 -7.49 -7.89
C ARG A 157 -8.19 -8.23 -9.22
N LEU A 158 -6.98 -8.55 -9.66
CA LEU A 158 -6.73 -9.27 -10.91
C LEU A 158 -7.09 -10.75 -10.83
N SER A 159 -6.74 -11.40 -9.72
CA SER A 159 -6.98 -12.84 -9.51
C SER A 159 -8.32 -13.13 -8.83
N GLY A 160 -8.81 -12.18 -8.02
CA GLY A 160 -9.92 -12.44 -7.10
C GLY A 160 -9.60 -13.35 -5.93
N LEU A 161 -8.34 -13.69 -5.74
CA LEU A 161 -7.83 -14.49 -4.63
C LEU A 161 -7.36 -13.58 -3.49
N THR A 162 -7.22 -14.15 -2.30
CA THR A 162 -6.74 -13.42 -1.14
C THR A 162 -5.22 -13.47 -1.07
N PRO A 163 -4.51 -12.34 -1.12
CA PRO A 163 -3.05 -12.34 -1.05
C PRO A 163 -2.58 -12.77 0.35
N VAL A 164 -1.52 -13.60 0.40
CA VAL A 164 -0.79 -13.97 1.62
C VAL A 164 0.70 -13.84 1.40
N ASN A 165 1.44 -13.45 2.45
CA ASN A 165 2.87 -13.17 2.36
C ASN A 165 3.70 -14.41 2.71
N GLY A 166 4.27 -15.06 1.70
CA GLY A 166 5.14 -16.23 1.88
C GLY A 166 6.58 -15.92 2.26
N ARG A 167 6.94 -14.64 2.43
CA ARG A 167 8.32 -14.20 2.74
C ARG A 167 8.88 -14.93 3.97
N GLY A 168 9.96 -15.69 3.78
CA GLY A 168 10.65 -16.45 4.83
C GLY A 168 9.88 -17.68 5.34
N ARG A 169 8.88 -18.18 4.60
CA ARG A 169 7.99 -19.27 5.08
C ARG A 169 8.00 -20.53 4.23
N GLN A 170 8.51 -20.46 2.99
CA GLN A 170 8.55 -21.58 2.03
C GLN A 170 7.22 -22.35 1.98
N LEU A 171 6.12 -21.65 1.68
CA LEU A 171 4.78 -22.24 1.66
C LEU A 171 4.67 -23.29 0.54
N GLY A 172 3.69 -24.20 0.64
CA GLY A 172 3.49 -25.29 -0.32
C GLY A 172 3.25 -24.83 -1.77
N SER A 173 2.83 -23.57 -1.97
CA SER A 173 2.81 -22.94 -3.29
C SER A 173 3.95 -21.92 -3.43
N PRO A 174 4.68 -21.88 -4.55
CA PRO A 174 5.73 -20.88 -4.75
C PRO A 174 5.16 -19.47 -4.87
N PRO A 175 5.87 -18.45 -4.37
CA PRO A 175 5.35 -17.09 -4.35
C PRO A 175 5.54 -16.34 -5.68
N LEU A 176 4.74 -15.30 -5.86
CA LEU A 176 4.95 -14.26 -6.88
C LEU A 176 5.55 -13.00 -6.25
N ALA A 177 6.73 -12.59 -6.72
CA ALA A 177 7.27 -11.26 -6.46
C ALA A 177 6.61 -10.24 -7.39
N SER A 178 5.90 -9.27 -6.80
CA SER A 178 5.18 -8.21 -7.53
C SER A 178 5.37 -6.87 -6.85
N VAL A 179 5.58 -5.80 -7.64
CA VAL A 179 5.81 -4.42 -7.16
C VAL A 179 7.04 -4.32 -6.23
N GLY A 180 7.71 -3.17 -6.22
CA GLY A 180 8.85 -2.96 -5.33
C GLY A 180 10.13 -3.67 -5.77
N SER A 181 11.15 -3.61 -4.90
CA SER A 181 12.53 -4.00 -5.23
C SER A 181 12.92 -5.32 -4.59
N ILE A 182 12.10 -6.35 -4.80
CA ILE A 182 12.13 -7.62 -4.07
C ILE A 182 12.42 -8.84 -4.96
N ALA A 183 12.73 -8.64 -6.24
CA ALA A 183 13.10 -9.73 -7.15
C ALA A 183 14.33 -10.54 -6.67
N GLY A 184 15.20 -9.91 -5.88
CA GLY A 184 16.37 -10.57 -5.28
C GLY A 184 16.06 -11.38 -4.00
N TRP A 185 14.83 -11.36 -3.52
CA TRP A 185 14.40 -12.02 -2.27
C TRP A 185 13.82 -13.43 -2.48
N LEU A 186 13.87 -13.96 -3.71
CA LEU A 186 13.37 -15.30 -3.97
C LEU A 186 14.20 -16.35 -3.20
N GLU A 187 13.50 -17.29 -2.58
CA GLU A 187 14.06 -18.33 -1.70
C GLU A 187 13.53 -19.74 -2.03
N GLN A 188 12.66 -19.88 -3.03
CA GLN A 188 11.94 -21.13 -3.30
C GLN A 188 11.89 -21.44 -4.81
N ASP A 189 12.08 -22.72 -5.15
CA ASP A 189 11.89 -23.24 -6.52
C ASP A 189 10.47 -22.93 -7.04
N GLY A 190 10.34 -22.70 -8.34
CA GLY A 190 9.04 -22.38 -8.97
C GLY A 190 8.55 -20.94 -8.72
N SER A 191 9.31 -20.13 -7.98
CA SER A 191 8.97 -18.72 -7.72
C SER A 191 8.82 -17.93 -9.02
N ARG A 192 7.97 -16.90 -8.97
CA ARG A 192 7.62 -16.10 -10.14
C ARG A 192 7.94 -14.63 -9.91
N ILE A 193 8.21 -13.90 -10.98
CA ILE A 193 8.38 -12.44 -10.96
C ILE A 193 7.39 -11.80 -11.93
N TRP A 194 6.62 -10.81 -11.47
CA TRP A 194 5.75 -9.98 -12.29
C TRP A 194 5.99 -8.50 -11.98
N GLY A 195 6.84 -7.89 -12.80
CA GLY A 195 7.13 -6.45 -12.80
C GLY A 195 7.93 -5.93 -11.59
N SER A 196 8.29 -6.80 -10.64
CA SER A 196 9.21 -6.43 -9.54
C SER A 196 10.62 -6.16 -10.07
N GLY A 197 11.35 -5.29 -9.35
CA GLY A 197 12.74 -4.93 -9.66
C GLY A 197 13.74 -5.44 -8.63
N LEU A 198 15.02 -5.25 -8.89
CA LEU A 198 16.09 -5.42 -7.91
C LEU A 198 16.31 -4.14 -7.09
N MET A 199 16.77 -4.30 -5.85
CA MET A 199 17.17 -3.16 -4.99
C MET A 199 18.48 -2.53 -5.47
N GLY A 200 19.41 -3.36 -5.93
CA GLY A 200 20.72 -2.99 -6.45
C GLY A 200 21.26 -4.12 -7.31
N PRO A 201 22.48 -3.97 -7.87
CA PRO A 201 23.16 -5.07 -8.54
C PRO A 201 23.24 -6.30 -7.64
N LEU A 202 23.13 -7.50 -8.22
CA LEU A 202 23.19 -8.75 -7.47
C LEU A 202 24.58 -8.90 -6.83
N GLY A 203 24.60 -8.90 -5.49
CA GLY A 203 25.78 -9.26 -4.70
C GLY A 203 25.97 -10.78 -4.62
N ALA A 204 27.13 -11.21 -4.15
CA ALA A 204 27.53 -12.63 -4.11
C ALA A 204 26.51 -13.53 -3.39
N GLU A 205 26.04 -13.13 -2.20
CA GLU A 205 25.08 -13.91 -1.40
C GLU A 205 23.74 -14.06 -2.12
N SER A 206 23.14 -12.95 -2.59
CA SER A 206 21.89 -13.02 -3.34
C SER A 206 22.06 -13.85 -4.61
N LEU A 207 23.19 -13.72 -5.30
CA LEU A 207 23.43 -14.42 -6.56
C LEU A 207 23.56 -15.92 -6.37
N GLU A 208 24.30 -16.36 -5.34
CA GLU A 208 24.41 -17.78 -5.00
C GLU A 208 23.04 -18.39 -4.72
N ARG A 209 22.22 -17.72 -3.90
CA ARG A 209 20.84 -18.12 -3.64
C ARG A 209 20.02 -18.24 -4.92
N LEU A 210 20.01 -17.18 -5.75
CA LEU A 210 19.20 -17.15 -6.97
C LEU A 210 19.61 -18.22 -7.99
N ARG A 211 20.92 -18.47 -8.16
CA ARG A 211 21.42 -19.54 -9.05
C ARG A 211 21.03 -20.94 -8.58
N GLY A 212 20.83 -21.12 -7.28
CA GLY A 212 20.39 -22.40 -6.71
C GLY A 212 18.91 -22.72 -6.97
N LEU A 213 18.09 -21.72 -7.36
CA LEU A 213 16.67 -21.91 -7.59
C LEU A 213 16.37 -22.51 -8.97
N ARG A 214 15.38 -23.40 -9.01
CA ARG A 214 14.89 -24.06 -10.22
C ARG A 214 13.49 -23.61 -10.60
N ASP A 215 13.13 -23.82 -11.86
CA ASP A 215 11.80 -23.55 -12.42
C ASP A 215 11.28 -22.12 -12.22
N ILE A 216 12.20 -21.15 -12.12
CA ILE A 216 11.87 -19.75 -11.98
C ILE A 216 11.20 -19.24 -13.25
N ARG A 217 10.09 -18.51 -13.10
CA ARG A 217 9.35 -17.91 -14.21
C ARG A 217 9.30 -16.41 -14.09
N VAL A 218 9.90 -15.72 -15.05
CA VAL A 218 9.87 -14.26 -15.12
C VAL A 218 8.85 -13.84 -16.18
N HIS A 219 7.80 -13.16 -15.74
CA HIS A 219 6.70 -12.71 -16.61
C HIS A 219 6.91 -11.27 -17.09
N ALA A 220 7.43 -10.44 -16.21
CA ALA A 220 7.82 -9.06 -16.47
C ALA A 220 8.83 -8.63 -15.39
N VAL A 221 9.61 -7.59 -15.64
CA VAL A 221 10.48 -6.95 -14.64
C VAL A 221 10.30 -5.45 -14.68
N ARG A 222 10.70 -4.73 -13.62
CA ARG A 222 10.52 -3.27 -13.57
C ARG A 222 11.20 -2.54 -14.72
N GLY A 223 12.43 -2.91 -15.05
CA GLY A 223 13.25 -2.23 -16.06
C GLY A 223 14.43 -3.05 -16.59
N ARG A 224 15.21 -2.44 -17.47
CA ARG A 224 16.29 -3.11 -18.23
C ARG A 224 17.46 -3.53 -17.34
N HIS A 225 17.83 -2.77 -16.33
CA HIS A 225 18.93 -3.14 -15.43
C HIS A 225 18.58 -4.39 -14.62
N THR A 226 17.35 -4.50 -14.12
CA THR A 226 16.88 -5.73 -13.46
C THR A 226 16.95 -6.91 -14.42
N ARG A 227 16.52 -6.75 -15.67
CA ARG A 227 16.60 -7.80 -16.69
C ARG A 227 18.04 -8.24 -16.94
N GLU A 228 18.95 -7.30 -17.15
CA GLU A 228 20.37 -7.57 -17.43
C GLU A 228 21.05 -8.32 -16.28
N GLU A 229 20.79 -7.93 -15.04
CA GLU A 229 21.34 -8.60 -13.84
C GLU A 229 20.81 -10.04 -13.71
N LEU A 230 19.51 -10.25 -13.87
CA LEU A 230 18.90 -11.58 -13.78
C LEU A 230 19.34 -12.50 -14.92
N MET A 231 19.39 -12.00 -16.15
CA MET A 231 19.88 -12.79 -17.30
C MET A 231 21.38 -13.07 -17.21
N GLY A 232 22.20 -12.02 -17.04
CA GLY A 232 23.64 -12.11 -17.13
C GLY A 232 24.30 -12.79 -15.93
N LYS A 233 23.72 -12.66 -14.73
CA LYS A 233 24.31 -13.24 -13.52
C LYS A 233 23.55 -14.47 -13.04
N ALA A 234 22.22 -14.39 -12.88
CA ALA A 234 21.43 -15.54 -12.40
C ALA A 234 21.20 -16.60 -13.49
N GLY A 235 21.34 -16.24 -14.77
CA GLY A 235 21.21 -17.18 -15.89
C GLY A 235 19.77 -17.52 -16.25
N TRP A 236 18.81 -16.68 -15.84
CA TRP A 236 17.39 -16.91 -16.10
C TRP A 236 16.95 -16.33 -17.44
N GLU A 237 15.91 -16.93 -18.02
CA GLU A 237 15.18 -16.32 -19.14
C GLU A 237 14.30 -15.18 -18.62
N VAL A 238 14.47 -13.99 -19.19
CA VAL A 238 13.70 -12.79 -18.83
C VAL A 238 13.13 -12.14 -20.10
N PRO A 239 11.80 -12.11 -20.26
CA PRO A 239 11.17 -11.52 -21.43
C PRO A 239 11.37 -10.00 -21.46
N GLU A 240 11.26 -9.39 -22.65
CA GLU A 240 11.27 -7.93 -22.81
C GLU A 240 9.89 -7.33 -22.49
N VAL A 241 9.34 -7.69 -21.32
CA VAL A 241 8.14 -7.08 -20.76
C VAL A 241 8.57 -6.27 -19.55
N PHE A 242 8.49 -4.95 -19.69
CA PHE A 242 8.96 -3.99 -18.68
C PHE A 242 7.80 -3.24 -18.05
N GLY A 243 7.91 -2.96 -16.75
CA GLY A 243 7.00 -2.08 -16.03
C GLY A 243 6.72 -2.58 -14.62
N ASP A 244 6.70 -1.66 -13.66
CA ASP A 244 6.19 -1.93 -12.32
C ASP A 244 4.66 -2.09 -12.39
N PRO A 245 4.05 -3.11 -11.76
CA PRO A 245 2.60 -3.30 -11.80
C PRO A 245 1.80 -2.13 -11.23
N ALA A 246 2.39 -1.27 -10.38
CA ALA A 246 1.74 -0.06 -9.90
C ALA A 246 1.36 0.92 -11.04
N LEU A 247 1.94 0.78 -12.24
CA LEU A 247 1.48 1.49 -13.45
C LEU A 247 0.06 1.12 -13.87
N LEU A 248 -0.47 -0.02 -13.41
CA LEU A 248 -1.84 -0.46 -13.67
C LEU A 248 -2.89 0.18 -12.75
N LEU A 249 -2.46 0.88 -11.69
CA LEU A 249 -3.37 1.47 -10.70
C LEU A 249 -4.49 2.33 -11.32
N PRO A 250 -4.25 3.19 -12.34
CA PRO A 250 -5.32 3.98 -12.97
C PRO A 250 -6.50 3.16 -13.52
N GLN A 251 -6.29 1.89 -13.88
CA GLN A 251 -7.36 1.01 -14.37
C GLN A 251 -8.31 0.55 -13.25
N PHE A 252 -7.84 0.56 -12.00
CA PHE A 252 -8.60 0.13 -10.82
C PHE A 252 -9.00 1.27 -9.89
N LEU A 253 -8.29 2.40 -10.00
CA LEU A 253 -8.52 3.64 -9.27
C LEU A 253 -8.55 4.81 -10.27
N PRO A 254 -9.60 4.93 -11.11
CA PRO A 254 -9.72 6.02 -12.06
C PRO A 254 -9.56 7.39 -11.38
N ALA A 255 -8.74 8.28 -11.96
CA ALA A 255 -8.45 9.61 -11.41
C ALA A 255 -9.72 10.42 -11.09
N GLY A 256 -10.79 10.25 -11.89
CA GLY A 256 -12.08 10.89 -11.67
C GLY A 256 -12.77 10.55 -10.35
N GLN A 257 -12.38 9.46 -9.67
CA GLN A 257 -12.87 9.12 -8.33
C GLN A 257 -12.28 10.01 -7.23
N PHE A 258 -11.12 10.62 -7.49
CA PHE A 258 -10.41 11.46 -6.52
C PHE A 258 -10.64 12.95 -6.76
N LEU A 259 -11.14 13.30 -7.94
CA LEU A 259 -11.59 14.65 -8.25
C LEU A 259 -12.97 14.85 -7.60
N PRO A 260 -13.16 15.86 -6.72
CA PRO A 260 -14.45 16.13 -6.11
C PRO A 260 -15.53 16.36 -7.18
N ALA A 261 -16.54 15.50 -7.23
CA ALA A 261 -17.61 15.59 -8.23
C ALA A 261 -18.44 16.89 -8.10
N GLU A 262 -18.57 17.49 -6.91
CA GLU A 262 -19.48 18.63 -6.72
C GLU A 262 -19.12 19.54 -5.52
N GLN A 263 -17.95 19.36 -4.88
CA GLN A 263 -17.62 20.09 -3.63
C GLN A 263 -16.80 21.37 -3.83
N PHE A 264 -16.46 21.75 -5.06
CA PHE A 264 -15.98 23.10 -5.33
C PHE A 264 -17.16 24.01 -5.63
N SER A 265 -17.71 24.63 -4.59
CA SER A 265 -18.51 25.83 -4.76
C SER A 265 -17.71 26.81 -5.62
N ALA A 266 -18.37 27.60 -6.48
CA ALA A 266 -17.69 28.47 -7.43
C ALA A 266 -16.72 29.51 -6.80
N ALA A 267 -16.72 29.65 -5.46
CA ALA A 267 -15.81 30.48 -4.70
C ALA A 267 -14.40 29.86 -4.48
N ASP A 268 -14.27 28.53 -4.46
CA ASP A 268 -13.01 27.82 -4.14
C ASP A 268 -12.13 27.52 -5.36
N ARG A 269 -12.56 27.92 -6.57
CA ARG A 269 -11.80 27.75 -7.84
C ARG A 269 -10.45 28.50 -7.89
N HIS A 270 -10.08 29.21 -6.84
CA HIS A 270 -8.88 30.06 -6.78
C HIS A 270 -7.65 29.36 -6.21
N SER A 271 -7.76 28.12 -5.71
CA SER A 271 -6.62 27.38 -5.17
C SER A 271 -6.14 26.33 -6.17
N SER A 272 -4.98 26.55 -6.78
CA SER A 272 -4.32 25.54 -7.62
C SER A 272 -4.11 24.23 -6.82
N PRO A 273 -4.18 23.05 -7.47
CA PRO A 273 -3.85 21.80 -6.81
C PRO A 273 -2.46 21.85 -6.16
N PRO A 274 -2.24 21.20 -5.00
CA PRO A 274 -0.99 21.34 -4.26
C PRO A 274 0.17 20.63 -4.98
N VAL A 275 1.40 21.02 -4.64
CA VAL A 275 2.59 20.21 -4.88
C VAL A 275 2.60 19.07 -3.86
N ALA A 276 2.63 17.82 -4.32
CA ALA A 276 2.77 16.65 -3.46
C ALA A 276 4.24 16.33 -3.22
N VAL A 277 4.70 16.43 -1.97
CA VAL A 277 6.01 15.93 -1.54
C VAL A 277 5.82 14.51 -1.02
N VAL A 278 6.38 13.53 -1.71
CA VAL A 278 6.26 12.10 -1.39
C VAL A 278 7.58 11.58 -0.82
N PRO A 279 7.74 11.49 0.52
CA PRO A 279 8.96 11.06 1.15
C PRO A 279 9.15 9.54 1.04
N HIS A 280 10.40 9.06 0.91
CA HIS A 280 10.73 7.72 1.38
C HIS A 280 10.43 7.61 2.88
N LEU A 281 10.14 6.40 3.39
CA LEU A 281 9.83 6.20 4.82
C LEU A 281 10.87 6.84 5.74
N ASP A 282 12.14 6.70 5.40
CA ASP A 282 13.26 7.21 6.20
C ASP A 282 13.53 8.72 6.01
N HIS A 283 12.88 9.35 5.02
CA HIS A 283 12.97 10.79 4.78
C HIS A 283 11.81 11.60 5.39
N ARG A 284 10.77 10.93 5.90
CA ARG A 284 9.56 11.60 6.37
C ARG A 284 9.85 12.63 7.46
N SER A 285 10.74 12.33 8.41
CA SER A 285 11.08 13.24 9.51
C SER A 285 11.79 14.51 9.03
N VAL A 286 12.68 14.40 8.03
CA VAL A 286 13.46 15.52 7.50
C VAL A 286 12.73 16.32 6.42
N LEU A 287 11.58 15.84 5.94
CA LEU A 287 10.72 16.55 4.99
C LEU A 287 9.45 17.09 5.65
N ALA A 288 9.19 16.76 6.92
CA ALA A 288 7.96 17.12 7.61
C ALA A 288 7.72 18.63 7.68
N HIS A 289 8.79 19.43 7.82
CA HIS A 289 8.73 20.89 7.91
C HIS A 289 8.35 21.58 6.60
N LEU A 290 8.29 20.84 5.48
CA LEU A 290 7.98 21.40 4.16
C LEU A 290 6.48 21.52 3.90
N ALA A 291 5.63 20.87 4.70
CA ALA A 291 4.18 20.97 4.57
C ALA A 291 3.71 22.40 4.89
N GLY A 292 2.82 22.94 4.06
CA GLY A 292 2.32 24.31 4.21
C GLY A 292 1.38 24.73 3.07
N PRO A 293 1.04 26.02 2.96
CA PRO A 293 0.20 26.50 1.87
C PRO A 293 0.75 26.08 0.50
N GLY A 294 -0.08 25.42 -0.32
CA GLY A 294 0.30 24.93 -1.65
C GLY A 294 1.22 23.70 -1.68
N VAL A 295 1.68 23.18 -0.54
CA VAL A 295 2.55 22.00 -0.45
C VAL A 295 1.96 20.97 0.51
N GLN A 296 1.64 19.81 -0.03
CA GLN A 296 1.14 18.67 0.73
C GLN A 296 2.26 17.64 0.94
N LEU A 297 2.56 17.32 2.19
CA LEU A 297 3.38 16.15 2.50
C LEU A 297 2.51 14.89 2.51
N VAL A 298 2.79 13.98 1.58
CA VAL A 298 2.06 12.70 1.46
C VAL A 298 2.57 11.73 2.51
N ASP A 299 1.66 11.13 3.29
CA ASP A 299 2.01 10.08 4.23
C ASP A 299 1.98 8.71 3.54
N VAL A 300 3.14 8.23 3.10
CA VAL A 300 3.31 6.96 2.39
C VAL A 300 2.94 5.71 3.20
N ARG A 301 2.61 5.87 4.49
CA ARG A 301 2.14 4.80 5.38
C ARG A 301 0.64 4.56 5.26
N GLU A 302 -0.10 5.51 4.71
CA GLU A 302 -1.55 5.38 4.49
C GLU A 302 -1.83 4.28 3.44
N GLY A 303 -3.09 3.85 3.33
CA GLY A 303 -3.52 2.86 2.34
C GLY A 303 -3.30 3.30 0.89
N VAL A 304 -3.22 2.31 -0.02
CA VAL A 304 -2.96 2.50 -1.46
C VAL A 304 -3.86 3.57 -2.05
N GLU A 305 -5.17 3.46 -1.83
CA GLU A 305 -6.17 4.39 -2.36
C GLU A 305 -5.95 5.83 -1.87
N ALA A 306 -5.64 6.00 -0.58
CA ALA A 306 -5.46 7.32 0.01
C ALA A 306 -4.17 7.99 -0.49
N VAL A 307 -3.07 7.26 -0.63
CA VAL A 307 -1.82 7.80 -1.15
C VAL A 307 -1.94 8.11 -2.64
N VAL A 308 -2.54 7.20 -3.41
CA VAL A 308 -2.81 7.41 -4.84
C VAL A 308 -3.67 8.65 -5.06
N ALA A 309 -4.74 8.84 -4.28
CA ALA A 309 -5.59 10.03 -4.38
C ALA A 309 -4.80 11.34 -4.17
N GLN A 310 -3.88 11.35 -3.19
CA GLN A 310 -3.05 12.53 -2.90
C GLN A 310 -2.06 12.83 -4.03
N ILE A 311 -1.49 11.80 -4.66
CA ILE A 311 -0.55 11.98 -5.78
C ILE A 311 -1.31 12.37 -7.04
N ALA A 312 -2.37 11.64 -7.40
CA ALA A 312 -3.17 11.87 -8.59
C ALA A 312 -3.89 13.22 -8.60
N GLY A 313 -4.24 13.75 -7.41
CA GLY A 313 -4.85 15.07 -7.26
C GLY A 313 -3.85 16.24 -7.20
N ALA A 314 -2.54 15.98 -7.30
CA ALA A 314 -1.51 17.01 -7.22
C ALA A 314 -1.22 17.64 -8.59
N GLN A 315 -0.74 18.88 -8.61
CA GLN A 315 -0.26 19.51 -9.86
C GLN A 315 1.14 19.00 -10.25
N VAL A 316 1.97 18.68 -9.25
CA VAL A 316 3.35 18.22 -9.39
C VAL A 316 3.67 17.28 -8.23
N CYS A 317 4.44 16.22 -8.50
CA CYS A 317 4.98 15.31 -7.50
C CYS A 317 6.50 15.49 -7.32
N ILE A 318 6.95 15.91 -6.15
CA ILE A 318 8.38 15.88 -5.78
C ILE A 318 8.58 14.66 -4.89
N SER A 319 9.36 13.68 -5.32
CA SER A 319 9.42 12.41 -4.61
C SER A 319 10.84 11.91 -4.35
N SER A 320 11.09 11.50 -3.10
CA SER A 320 12.25 10.68 -2.74
C SER A 320 11.91 9.19 -2.62
N SER A 321 10.68 8.81 -2.95
CA SER A 321 10.17 7.44 -2.98
C SER A 321 9.99 6.98 -4.43
N LEU A 322 10.54 5.80 -4.79
CA LEU A 322 10.36 5.26 -6.14
C LEU A 322 8.88 5.10 -6.51
N HIS A 323 8.07 4.53 -5.62
CA HIS A 323 6.64 4.35 -5.89
C HIS A 323 5.88 5.68 -5.95
N GLY A 324 6.39 6.76 -5.34
CA GLY A 324 5.84 8.09 -5.56
C GLY A 324 5.96 8.53 -7.02
N ILE A 325 7.15 8.29 -7.61
CA ILE A 325 7.42 8.56 -9.04
C ILE A 325 6.60 7.66 -9.95
N ILE A 326 6.57 6.34 -9.68
CA ILE A 326 5.81 5.38 -10.51
C ILE A 326 4.32 5.73 -10.53
N VAL A 327 3.74 6.08 -9.38
CA VAL A 327 2.33 6.50 -9.33
C VAL A 327 2.13 7.84 -10.02
N ALA A 328 3.00 8.83 -9.82
CA ALA A 328 2.89 10.09 -10.54
C ALA A 328 2.92 9.89 -12.07
N GLN A 329 3.85 9.05 -12.57
CA GLN A 329 3.94 8.66 -13.97
C GLN A 329 2.65 7.99 -14.47
N ALA A 330 2.09 7.04 -13.70
CA ALA A 330 0.88 6.32 -14.08
C ALA A 330 -0.35 7.23 -14.22
N TYR A 331 -0.44 8.28 -13.39
CA TYR A 331 -1.57 9.21 -13.36
C TYR A 331 -1.33 10.47 -14.21
N GLY A 332 -0.21 10.57 -14.92
CA GLY A 332 0.12 11.73 -15.73
C GLY A 332 0.44 12.99 -14.95
N VAL A 333 0.89 12.85 -13.69
CA VAL A 333 1.31 13.97 -12.84
C VAL A 333 2.79 14.23 -13.07
N PRO A 334 3.19 15.44 -13.54
CA PRO A 334 4.60 15.79 -13.70
C PRO A 334 5.36 15.63 -12.39
N TRP A 335 6.59 15.14 -12.45
CA TRP A 335 7.34 14.80 -11.26
C TRP A 335 8.81 15.23 -11.29
N VAL A 336 9.42 15.28 -10.11
CA VAL A 336 10.87 15.44 -9.92
C VAL A 336 11.36 14.40 -8.93
N TRP A 337 12.41 13.68 -9.32
CA TRP A 337 13.13 12.80 -8.40
C TRP A 337 14.00 13.63 -7.44
N LEU A 338 13.67 13.59 -6.17
CA LEU A 338 14.43 14.21 -5.09
C LEU A 338 15.34 13.17 -4.41
N ARG A 339 16.63 13.23 -4.70
CA ARG A 339 17.65 12.49 -3.95
C ARG A 339 18.18 13.35 -2.82
N ILE A 340 18.12 12.83 -1.58
CA ILE A 340 18.67 13.51 -0.41
C ILE A 340 20.12 13.06 -0.22
N SER A 341 21.08 13.91 -0.58
CA SER A 341 22.49 13.51 -0.75
C SER A 341 23.19 13.08 0.55
N ASP A 342 22.72 13.55 1.69
CA ASP A 342 23.25 13.27 3.04
C ASP A 342 22.40 12.27 3.84
N LEU A 343 21.39 11.67 3.21
CA LEU A 343 20.55 10.64 3.81
C LEU A 343 20.16 9.61 2.72
N LEU A 344 21.06 8.65 2.47
CA LEU A 344 20.87 7.66 1.42
C LEU A 344 19.88 6.57 1.85
N ILE A 345 19.07 6.10 0.91
CA ILE A 345 18.11 5.01 1.11
C ILE A 345 18.62 3.71 0.48
N SER A 346 18.09 2.57 0.92
CA SER A 346 18.44 1.28 0.34
C SER A 346 18.23 1.27 -1.18
N GLY A 347 19.24 0.75 -1.88
CA GLY A 347 19.31 0.73 -3.34
C GLY A 347 19.82 2.03 -3.99
N ASP A 348 19.97 3.11 -3.19
CA ASP A 348 20.34 4.45 -3.61
C ASP A 348 19.71 4.83 -4.97
N THR A 349 20.50 4.86 -6.05
CA THR A 349 20.05 5.25 -7.38
C THR A 349 19.58 4.08 -8.23
N PHE A 350 20.10 2.86 -8.04
CA PHE A 350 19.89 1.72 -8.96
C PHE A 350 18.41 1.45 -9.21
N LYS A 351 17.58 1.40 -8.16
CA LYS A 351 16.15 1.09 -8.31
C LYS A 351 15.37 2.16 -9.09
N PHE A 352 15.83 3.41 -9.04
CA PHE A 352 15.26 4.52 -9.80
C PHE A 352 15.74 4.48 -11.24
N GLU A 353 17.05 4.35 -11.45
CA GLU A 353 17.67 4.24 -12.76
C GLU A 353 17.11 3.07 -13.55
N ASP A 354 16.87 1.93 -12.90
CA ASP A 354 16.21 0.77 -13.50
C ASP A 354 14.81 1.13 -14.02
N PHE A 355 13.98 1.84 -13.25
CA PHE A 355 12.69 2.33 -13.75
C PHE A 355 12.87 3.35 -14.89
N PHE A 356 13.84 4.25 -14.79
CA PHE A 356 14.12 5.26 -15.81
C PHE A 356 14.57 4.69 -17.15
N THR A 357 15.09 3.44 -17.19
CA THR A 357 15.36 2.74 -18.46
C THR A 357 14.11 2.51 -19.33
N THR A 358 12.92 2.70 -18.76
CA THR A 358 11.62 2.60 -19.44
C THR A 358 11.02 3.96 -19.83
N LEU A 359 11.77 5.04 -19.61
CA LEU A 359 11.37 6.42 -19.84
C LEU A 359 12.29 7.11 -20.85
N GLU A 360 11.83 8.22 -21.41
CA GLU A 360 12.68 9.14 -22.16
C GLU A 360 13.72 9.78 -21.22
N ALA A 361 14.97 9.33 -21.32
CA ALA A 361 16.04 9.74 -20.40
C ALA A 361 16.29 11.26 -20.37
N ALA A 362 16.16 11.95 -21.50
CA ALA A 362 16.37 13.39 -21.59
C ALA A 362 15.32 14.22 -20.84
N ALA A 363 14.12 13.65 -20.64
CA ALA A 363 13.02 14.29 -19.95
C ALA A 363 13.02 14.02 -18.44
N VAL A 364 13.85 13.10 -17.91
CA VAL A 364 13.86 12.77 -16.47
C VAL A 364 14.35 13.96 -15.64
N SER A 365 13.49 14.49 -14.78
CA SER A 365 13.83 15.59 -13.88
C SER A 365 14.32 15.07 -12.53
N ALA A 366 15.51 15.52 -12.13
CA ALA A 366 16.14 15.12 -10.88
C ALA A 366 16.78 16.29 -10.14
N CYS A 367 16.81 16.17 -8.81
CA CYS A 367 17.43 17.09 -7.88
C CYS A 367 18.19 16.30 -6.82
N ASN A 368 19.44 16.69 -6.54
CA ASN A 368 20.29 16.05 -5.53
C ASN A 368 20.75 17.11 -4.53
N LEU A 369 20.17 17.11 -3.33
CA LEU A 369 20.37 18.16 -2.33
C LEU A 369 20.51 17.56 -0.93
N PRO A 370 21.26 18.18 -0.02
CA PRO A 370 21.25 17.77 1.38
C PRO A 370 19.93 18.19 2.05
N ALA A 371 19.48 17.44 3.06
CA ALA A 371 18.20 17.67 3.72
C ALA A 371 18.04 19.09 4.26
N ARG A 372 19.13 19.66 4.82
CA ARG A 372 19.16 21.02 5.39
C ARG A 372 18.90 22.15 4.38
N SER A 373 19.10 21.89 3.08
CA SER A 373 18.87 22.88 2.03
C SER A 373 17.41 22.94 1.58
N LEU A 374 16.60 21.94 1.94
CA LEU A 374 15.22 21.87 1.53
C LEU A 374 14.37 22.85 2.32
N THR A 375 13.86 23.84 1.62
CA THR A 375 12.96 24.88 2.13
C THR A 375 11.73 24.97 1.24
N GLN A 376 10.63 25.53 1.76
CA GLN A 376 9.40 25.68 0.98
C GLN A 376 9.59 26.55 -0.28
N PRO A 377 10.33 27.69 -0.28
CA PRO A 377 10.63 28.42 -1.51
C PRO A 377 11.39 27.58 -2.54
N LEU A 378 12.38 26.80 -2.11
CA LEU A 378 13.14 25.94 -3.00
C LEU A 378 12.28 24.83 -3.61
N LEU A 379 11.27 24.32 -2.90
CA LEU A 379 10.33 23.35 -3.47
C LEU A 379 9.55 23.93 -4.66
N THR A 380 9.20 25.22 -4.62
CA THR A 380 8.55 25.88 -5.76
C THR A 380 9.47 25.92 -6.98
N GLU A 381 10.76 26.21 -6.79
CA GLU A 381 11.76 26.18 -7.86
C GLU A 381 11.98 24.76 -8.40
N ILE A 382 12.00 23.76 -7.52
CA ILE A 382 12.09 22.34 -7.91
C ILE A 382 10.83 21.96 -8.70
N ALA A 383 9.64 22.33 -8.24
CA ALA A 383 8.38 22.01 -8.91
C ALA A 383 8.30 22.61 -10.32
N ALA A 384 8.87 23.79 -10.55
CA ALA A 384 8.95 24.41 -11.87
C ALA A 384 9.81 23.61 -12.88
N ARG A 385 10.64 22.67 -12.40
CA ARG A 385 11.44 21.76 -13.23
C ARG A 385 10.76 20.41 -13.45
N ALA A 386 9.55 20.21 -12.95
CA ALA A 386 8.83 18.95 -13.10
C ALA A 386 8.56 18.65 -14.57
N SER A 387 8.65 17.36 -14.91
CA SER A 387 8.39 16.85 -16.25
C SER A 387 7.59 15.56 -16.14
N LEU A 388 6.90 15.21 -17.23
CA LEU A 388 6.29 13.89 -17.40
C LEU A 388 6.99 13.23 -18.59
N PRO A 389 8.06 12.44 -18.37
CA PRO A 389 8.75 11.74 -19.45
C PRO A 389 7.79 10.82 -20.20
N GLU A 390 7.96 10.73 -21.52
CA GLU A 390 7.31 9.65 -22.28
C GLU A 390 7.82 8.29 -21.80
N THR A 391 6.96 7.27 -21.84
CA THR A 391 7.29 5.91 -21.41
C THR A 391 7.21 4.92 -22.56
N THR A 392 8.16 3.99 -22.61
CA THR A 392 8.12 2.85 -23.53
C THR A 392 7.36 1.65 -22.96
N VAL A 393 6.79 1.77 -21.75
CA VAL A 393 6.04 0.68 -21.11
C VAL A 393 4.72 0.47 -21.82
N ASP A 394 4.50 -0.74 -22.33
CA ASP A 394 3.18 -1.21 -22.73
C ASP A 394 2.46 -1.79 -21.50
N VAL A 395 1.60 -0.96 -20.88
CA VAL A 395 0.81 -1.37 -19.71
C VAL A 395 -0.16 -2.53 -20.02
N GLY A 396 -0.55 -2.70 -21.30
CA GLY A 396 -1.34 -3.85 -21.75
C GLY A 396 -0.54 -5.15 -21.62
N LEU A 397 0.72 -5.17 -22.09
CA LEU A 397 1.62 -6.32 -21.93
C LEU A 397 1.92 -6.62 -20.46
N VAL A 398 2.12 -5.59 -19.62
CA VAL A 398 2.28 -5.78 -18.16
C VAL A 398 1.05 -6.48 -17.58
N LEU A 399 -0.15 -6.03 -17.94
CA LEU A 399 -1.40 -6.65 -17.49
C LEU A 399 -1.55 -8.09 -18.03
N GLU A 400 -1.21 -8.34 -19.29
CA GLU A 400 -1.29 -9.64 -19.98
C GLU A 400 -0.32 -10.67 -19.43
N SER A 401 0.83 -10.22 -18.96
CA SER A 401 1.82 -11.09 -18.32
C SER A 401 1.43 -11.54 -16.91
N PHE A 402 0.36 -11.00 -16.29
CA PHE A 402 -0.07 -11.43 -14.96
C PHE A 402 -0.48 -12.92 -14.95
N PRO A 403 0.18 -13.78 -14.14
CA PRO A 403 0.06 -15.22 -14.31
C PRO A 403 -1.13 -15.89 -13.60
N PHE A 404 -2.00 -15.12 -12.93
CA PHE A 404 -3.11 -15.65 -12.12
C PHE A 404 -4.46 -15.00 -12.46
N ARG A 405 -4.68 -14.61 -13.73
CA ARG A 405 -5.96 -14.03 -14.17
C ARG A 405 -7.12 -14.97 -13.85
N ARG A 406 -8.26 -14.40 -13.41
CA ARG A 406 -9.53 -15.16 -13.36
C ARG A 406 -9.79 -15.75 -14.74
N ALA A 407 -10.09 -17.04 -14.81
CA ALA A 407 -10.76 -17.57 -16.00
C ALA A 407 -12.02 -16.74 -16.20
N CYS A 408 -12.20 -16.15 -17.39
CA CYS A 408 -13.38 -15.34 -17.69
C CYS A 408 -14.64 -16.22 -17.59
N SER A 409 -15.25 -16.30 -16.40
CA SER A 409 -16.65 -16.65 -16.26
C SER A 409 -17.45 -15.37 -16.51
N GLY A 410 -18.34 -15.42 -17.50
CA GLY A 410 -19.03 -14.29 -18.13
C GLY A 410 -19.45 -13.11 -17.24
N ALA A 411 -19.29 -11.91 -17.81
CA ALA A 411 -20.00 -10.66 -17.52
C ALA A 411 -20.79 -10.60 -16.21
N GLY A 412 -20.17 -10.06 -15.16
CA GLY A 412 -20.84 -9.56 -13.97
C GLY A 412 -20.29 -8.17 -13.67
N GLN A 413 -21.10 -7.15 -13.91
CA GLN A 413 -20.81 -5.74 -13.66
C GLN A 413 -20.30 -5.52 -12.23
N PHE A 414 -19.16 -4.86 -12.08
CA PHE A 414 -18.76 -4.24 -10.82
C PHE A 414 -19.68 -3.04 -10.59
N THR A 415 -20.58 -3.14 -9.62
CA THR A 415 -21.37 -2.00 -9.13
C THR A 415 -20.78 -1.48 -7.82
N GLY A 416 -20.40 -0.20 -7.82
CA GLY A 416 -20.57 0.77 -6.72
C GLY A 416 -19.75 0.57 -5.47
#